data_AF-A0A1C7P584-F1
#
_entry.id   AF-A0A1C7P584-F1
#
_cell.length_a   1.000
_cell.length_b   1.000
_cell.length_c   1.000
_cell.angle_alpha   90.00
_cell.angle_beta   90.00
_cell.angle_gamma   90.00
#
_symmetry.space_group_name_H-M   'P 1'
#
loop_
_entity.id
_entity.type
_entity.pdbx_description
1 polymer ?
#
loop_
_entity_poly.entity_id
_entity_poly.type
_entity_poly.pdbx_seq_one_letter_code
_entity_poly.pdbx_strand_id
1 'polypeptide(L)'
;MSAGVLAASGGVKQVICISWGTKYGAPFINRLYAMVARNITPPFTFTCFTDNRDGLRPEILLEDLPPLDVEKMPVNTKGIWPKARLWGPTLGSLTGPVLFLDLDLVIVGSLDAFFEAGGPDDVMIARNQTTPFERLGQTSLFRFPVGKLVPLLEKFRADPQAVADKYQFEQRFVTRNAPGGVTFFPRRWVLHFKQDCRWPIPLNYFLPPRLPSDARVILFPRNFFPQHAIDGQFGLKGRVATPLEHIRGVFDPARRKGKAPLRYLRQYILPTPWVADHWRE
;
A
#
# COMPACT_ATOMS: atom_id res chain seq x y z
N MET A 1 22.42 1.59 -14.66
CA MET A 1 21.64 2.45 -13.74
C MET A 1 21.28 1.74 -12.43
N SER A 2 20.97 0.43 -12.42
CA SER A 2 20.69 -0.34 -11.19
C SER A 2 21.79 -0.28 -10.12
N ALA A 3 23.07 -0.23 -10.51
CA ALA A 3 24.19 -0.14 -9.57
C ALA A 3 24.15 1.12 -8.69
N GLY A 4 23.55 2.22 -9.17
CA GLY A 4 23.53 3.49 -8.44
C GLY A 4 22.61 3.48 -7.22
N VAL A 5 21.44 2.84 -7.32
CA VAL A 5 20.47 2.74 -6.20
C VAL A 5 21.06 1.92 -5.06
N LEU A 6 21.63 0.75 -5.38
CA LEU A 6 22.26 -0.11 -4.37
C LEU A 6 23.52 0.51 -3.80
N ALA A 7 24.37 1.13 -4.62
CA ALA A 7 25.59 1.79 -4.12
C ALA A 7 25.25 2.91 -3.12
N ALA A 8 24.19 3.67 -3.38
CA ALA A 8 23.74 4.75 -2.49
C ALA A 8 23.23 4.26 -1.12
N SER A 9 22.89 2.97 -0.99
CA SER A 9 22.48 2.32 0.26
C SER A 9 23.52 1.30 0.76
N GLY A 10 24.81 1.50 0.41
CA GLY A 10 25.90 0.65 0.90
C GLY A 10 25.87 -0.78 0.36
N GLY A 11 25.23 -1.01 -0.78
CA GLY A 11 25.07 -2.32 -1.42
C GLY A 11 23.90 -3.15 -0.90
N VAL A 12 23.01 -2.58 -0.08
CA VAL A 12 21.90 -3.30 0.56
C VAL A 12 20.55 -2.74 0.14
N LYS A 13 19.59 -3.62 -0.17
CA LYS A 13 18.20 -3.21 -0.45
C LYS A 13 17.47 -2.91 0.85
N GLN A 14 17.00 -1.68 1.02
CA GLN A 14 16.31 -1.26 2.24
C GLN A 14 14.80 -1.20 1.98
N VAL A 15 14.05 -2.04 2.68
CA VAL A 15 12.59 -2.05 2.66
C VAL A 15 12.07 -1.52 4.00
N ILE A 16 11.06 -0.66 3.97
CA ILE A 16 10.49 -0.08 5.18
C ILE A 16 8.97 -0.19 5.21
N CYS A 17 8.41 -0.26 6.42
CA CYS A 17 6.99 -0.04 6.68
C CYS A 17 6.80 0.81 7.93
N ILE A 18 5.58 1.31 8.13
CA ILE A 18 5.21 2.07 9.33
C ILE A 18 3.87 1.57 9.88
N SER A 19 3.81 1.35 11.19
CA SER A 19 2.60 0.94 11.90
C SER A 19 2.43 1.79 13.15
N TRP A 20 1.23 2.31 13.38
CA TRP A 20 0.93 3.11 14.58
C TRP A 20 -0.44 2.73 15.15
N GLY A 21 -0.56 2.82 16.46
CA GLY A 21 -1.76 2.43 17.18
C GLY A 21 -2.13 0.96 16.98
N THR A 22 -3.42 0.65 16.99
CA THR A 22 -3.93 -0.73 17.09
C THR A 22 -4.53 -1.29 15.80
N LYS A 23 -4.52 -0.51 14.70
CA LYS A 23 -5.20 -0.90 13.46
C LYS A 23 -4.56 -2.13 12.79
N TYR A 24 -3.23 -2.19 12.79
CA TYR A 24 -2.47 -3.28 12.18
C TYR A 24 -1.53 -3.88 13.23
N GLY A 25 -1.90 -5.06 13.74
CA GLY A 25 -1.07 -5.80 14.71
C GLY A 25 0.07 -6.58 14.07
N ALA A 26 0.85 -7.26 14.91
CA ALA A 26 2.00 -8.06 14.52
C ALA A 26 1.78 -9.01 13.33
N PRO A 27 0.63 -9.70 13.16
CA PRO A 27 0.41 -10.58 12.01
C PRO A 27 0.51 -9.87 10.65
N PHE A 28 0.14 -8.58 10.56
CA PHE A 28 0.28 -7.84 9.30
C PHE A 28 1.75 -7.56 8.97
N ILE A 29 2.52 -7.15 9.98
CA ILE A 29 3.93 -6.79 9.83
C ILE A 29 4.77 -8.05 9.56
N ASN A 30 4.53 -9.13 10.31
CA ASN A 30 5.24 -10.40 10.13
C ASN A 30 4.96 -11.01 8.75
N ARG A 31 3.70 -10.99 8.28
CA ARG A 31 3.36 -11.42 6.92
C ARG A 31 4.01 -10.53 5.87
N LEU A 32 4.07 -9.22 6.09
CA LEU A 32 4.76 -8.31 5.15
C LEU A 32 6.26 -8.63 5.08
N TYR A 33 6.93 -8.81 6.21
CA TYR A 33 8.33 -9.24 6.25
C TYR A 33 8.54 -10.55 5.50
N ALA A 34 7.75 -11.58 5.79
CA ALA A 34 7.88 -12.89 5.15
C ALA A 34 7.63 -12.82 3.63
N MET A 35 6.65 -12.01 3.21
CA MET A 35 6.39 -11.73 1.79
C MET A 35 7.59 -11.04 1.12
N VAL A 36 8.23 -10.08 1.79
CA VAL A 36 9.45 -9.43 1.30
C VAL A 36 10.58 -10.45 1.18
N ALA A 37 10.90 -11.16 2.26
CA ALA A 37 12.00 -12.12 2.32
C ALA A 37 11.89 -13.21 1.25
N ARG A 38 10.67 -13.69 0.97
CA ARG A 38 10.40 -14.69 -0.07
C ARG A 38 10.57 -14.14 -1.50
N ASN A 39 10.47 -12.83 -1.70
CA ASN A 39 10.41 -12.21 -3.03
C ASN A 39 11.53 -11.18 -3.27
N ILE A 40 12.59 -11.15 -2.48
CA ILE A 40 13.71 -10.23 -2.68
C ILE A 40 15.03 -10.99 -2.59
N THR A 41 15.95 -10.71 -3.50
CA THR A 41 17.28 -11.33 -3.47
C THR A 41 18.11 -10.72 -2.32
N PRO A 42 18.76 -11.48 -1.43
CA PRO A 42 19.67 -10.90 -0.44
C PRO A 42 20.90 -10.21 -1.07
N PRO A 43 21.58 -9.26 -0.38
CA PRO A 43 21.25 -8.75 0.95
C PRO A 43 20.12 -7.70 0.93
N PHE A 44 19.29 -7.73 1.96
CA PHE A 44 18.27 -6.71 2.20
C PHE A 44 18.08 -6.48 3.71
N THR A 45 17.55 -5.31 4.06
CA THR A 45 17.03 -5.01 5.40
C THR A 45 15.54 -4.72 5.33
N PHE A 46 14.85 -5.00 6.44
CA PHE A 46 13.44 -4.66 6.60
C PHE A 46 13.26 -3.93 7.92
N THR A 47 12.90 -2.64 7.86
CA THR A 47 12.71 -1.78 9.03
C THR A 47 11.24 -1.42 9.21
N CYS A 48 10.71 -1.69 10.40
CA CYS A 48 9.36 -1.27 10.79
C CYS A 48 9.45 -0.12 11.80
N PHE A 49 8.91 1.04 11.41
CA PHE A 49 8.71 2.17 12.32
C PHE A 49 7.40 1.95 13.10
N THR A 50 7.47 1.79 14.42
CA THR A 50 6.27 1.47 15.20
C THR A 50 6.31 1.90 16.66
N ASP A 51 5.12 2.11 17.25
CA ASP A 51 4.88 2.34 18.67
C ASP A 51 4.55 1.05 19.45
N ASN A 52 4.45 -0.09 18.76
CA ASN A 52 4.20 -1.39 19.37
C ASN A 52 5.13 -2.46 18.79
N ARG A 53 5.98 -3.03 19.65
CA ARG A 53 7.00 -4.01 19.28
C ARG A 53 6.59 -5.46 19.57
N ASP A 54 5.42 -5.67 20.18
CA ASP A 54 5.00 -6.98 20.70
C ASP A 54 4.70 -7.98 19.58
N GLY A 55 5.24 -9.20 19.72
CA GLY A 55 4.98 -10.31 18.79
C GLY A 55 5.58 -10.14 17.40
N LEU A 56 6.46 -9.15 17.20
CA LEU A 56 7.18 -8.95 15.95
C LEU A 56 8.36 -9.91 15.83
N ARG A 57 8.62 -10.35 14.59
CA ARG A 57 9.73 -11.23 14.25
C ARG A 57 11.09 -10.61 14.58
N PRO A 58 12.07 -11.40 15.05
CA PRO A 58 13.41 -10.89 15.41
C PRO A 58 14.21 -10.40 14.20
N GLU A 59 13.89 -10.84 12.98
CA GLU A 59 14.58 -10.39 11.77
C GLU A 59 14.13 -8.98 11.30
N ILE A 60 13.06 -8.45 11.89
CA ILE A 60 12.56 -7.10 11.60
C ILE A 60 13.37 -6.10 12.43
N LEU A 61 14.00 -5.14 11.77
CA LEU A 61 14.63 -4.01 12.45
C LEU A 61 13.52 -3.08 12.97
N LEU A 62 13.51 -2.83 14.28
CA LEU A 62 12.46 -2.04 14.92
C LEU A 62 12.98 -0.66 15.29
N GLU A 63 12.31 0.35 14.74
CA GLU A 63 12.59 1.77 15.00
C GLU A 63 11.35 2.42 15.60
N ASP A 64 11.56 3.44 16.44
CA ASP A 64 10.46 4.25 16.95
C ASP A 64 9.82 5.06 15.81
N LEU A 65 8.55 5.44 15.96
CA LEU A 65 7.89 6.31 14.99
C LEU A 65 8.68 7.62 14.82
N PRO A 66 9.13 7.97 13.59
CA PRO A 66 9.90 9.19 13.40
C PRO A 66 9.12 10.42 13.87
N PRO A 67 9.80 11.41 14.47
CA PRO A 67 9.15 12.60 15.00
C PRO A 67 8.48 13.39 13.88
N LEU A 68 7.23 13.75 14.09
CA LEU A 68 6.47 14.55 13.12
C LEU A 68 6.51 16.04 13.46
N ASP A 69 6.71 16.39 14.74
CA ASP A 69 6.75 17.76 15.27
C ASP A 69 5.57 18.62 14.79
N VAL A 70 4.36 18.08 14.91
CA VAL A 70 3.10 18.81 14.70
C VAL A 70 2.30 18.78 15.98
N GLU A 71 1.77 19.93 16.39
CA GLU A 71 0.95 20.01 17.61
C GLU A 71 -0.34 19.22 17.47
N LYS A 72 -0.97 19.28 16.29
CA LYS A 72 -2.25 18.63 15.99
C LYS A 72 -2.22 17.98 14.63
N MET A 73 -2.60 16.71 14.59
CA MET A 73 -2.86 16.02 13.34
C MET A 73 -4.14 16.55 12.69
N PRO A 74 -4.24 16.52 11.34
CA PRO A 74 -5.44 16.93 10.63
C PRO A 74 -6.65 16.09 11.02
N VAL A 75 -7.79 16.73 11.25
CA VAL A 75 -9.06 16.09 11.61
C VAL A 75 -10.04 16.10 10.44
N ASN A 76 -11.00 15.17 10.44
CA ASN A 76 -12.02 15.04 9.39
C ASN A 76 -11.45 14.85 7.97
N THR A 77 -10.31 14.17 7.87
CA THR A 77 -9.59 13.99 6.61
C THR A 77 -9.77 12.57 6.05
N LYS A 78 -9.54 12.42 4.74
CA LYS A 78 -9.65 11.13 4.04
C LYS A 78 -8.30 10.42 3.92
N GLY A 79 -7.21 11.18 3.93
CA GLY A 79 -5.84 10.72 3.77
C GLY A 79 -5.25 10.09 5.02
N ILE A 80 -4.18 9.34 4.83
CA ILE A 80 -3.42 8.68 5.90
C ILE A 80 -2.20 9.54 6.23
N TRP A 81 -2.46 10.71 6.82
CA TRP A 81 -1.45 11.72 7.12
C TRP A 81 -0.36 11.34 8.13
N PRO A 82 -0.52 10.37 9.05
CA PRO A 82 0.60 9.92 9.89
C PRO A 82 1.81 9.40 9.09
N LYS A 83 1.64 9.02 7.81
CA LYS A 83 2.75 8.71 6.90
C LYS A 83 3.73 9.87 6.70
N ALA A 84 3.35 11.10 7.03
CA ALA A 84 4.22 12.26 6.99
C ALA A 84 5.50 12.09 7.84
N ARG A 85 5.48 11.20 8.83
CA ARG A 85 6.66 10.80 9.62
C ARG A 85 7.81 10.29 8.75
N LEU A 86 7.50 9.69 7.60
CA LEU A 86 8.51 9.17 6.67
C LEU A 86 9.22 10.26 5.84
N TRP A 87 8.78 11.51 5.94
CA TRP A 87 9.35 12.62 5.16
C TRP A 87 10.49 13.34 5.89
N GLY A 88 10.90 12.81 7.04
CA GLY A 88 11.98 13.37 7.88
C GLY A 88 13.35 13.38 7.21
N PRO A 89 14.27 14.20 7.75
CA PRO A 89 15.67 14.24 7.30
C PRO A 89 16.39 12.90 7.55
N THR A 90 15.95 12.16 8.56
CA THR A 90 16.50 10.88 9.00
C THR A 90 15.39 9.86 9.20
N LEU A 91 15.71 8.58 9.02
CA LEU A 91 14.83 7.44 9.26
C LEU A 91 15.62 6.31 9.93
N GLY A 92 15.80 6.41 11.26
CA GLY A 92 16.73 5.54 11.98
C GLY A 92 18.16 5.69 11.45
N SER A 93 18.85 4.57 11.28
CA SER A 93 20.19 4.53 10.66
C SER A 93 20.17 4.40 9.13
N LEU A 94 19.01 4.46 8.48
CA LEU A 94 18.88 4.25 7.03
C LEU A 94 19.44 5.44 6.25
N THR A 95 20.11 5.16 5.14
CA THR A 95 20.67 6.18 4.23
C THR A 95 20.40 5.83 2.78
N GLY A 96 20.36 6.84 1.90
CA GLY A 96 20.09 6.59 0.48
C GLY A 96 18.67 6.06 0.24
N PRO A 97 18.44 5.28 -0.84
CA PRO A 97 17.11 4.87 -1.25
C PRO A 97 16.47 3.82 -0.33
N VAL A 98 15.23 4.07 0.07
CA VAL A 98 14.36 3.12 0.80
C VAL A 98 13.09 2.83 0.00
N LEU A 99 12.62 1.59 -0.01
CA LEU A 99 11.34 1.20 -0.59
C LEU A 99 10.30 1.06 0.52
N PHE A 100 9.32 1.96 0.55
CA PHE A 100 8.19 1.87 1.47
C PHE A 100 7.10 0.94 0.95
N LEU A 101 6.54 0.13 1.85
CA LEU A 101 5.40 -0.75 1.63
C LEU A 101 4.33 -0.54 2.71
N ASP A 102 3.06 -0.33 2.29
CA ASP A 102 1.91 -0.38 3.19
C ASP A 102 1.70 -1.81 3.75
N LEU A 103 1.00 -1.92 4.89
CA LEU A 103 0.74 -3.20 5.55
C LEU A 103 -0.40 -4.01 4.91
N ASP A 104 -1.25 -3.38 4.10
CA ASP A 104 -2.38 -3.99 3.41
C ASP A 104 -2.12 -4.15 1.90
N LEU A 105 -1.06 -4.85 1.56
CA LEU A 105 -0.75 -5.31 0.21
C LEU A 105 -0.33 -6.78 0.21
N VAL A 106 -0.23 -7.36 -0.99
CA VAL A 106 0.28 -8.72 -1.20
C VAL A 106 1.40 -8.69 -2.21
N ILE A 107 2.56 -9.23 -1.85
CA ILE A 107 3.70 -9.38 -2.77
C ILE A 107 3.59 -10.75 -3.43
N VAL A 108 3.51 -10.73 -4.75
CA VAL A 108 3.24 -11.90 -5.60
C VAL A 108 4.39 -12.24 -6.54
N GLY A 109 5.42 -11.38 -6.61
CA GLY A 109 6.62 -11.61 -7.42
C GLY A 109 7.79 -10.74 -6.97
N SER A 110 8.93 -10.90 -7.63
CA SER A 110 10.21 -10.30 -7.20
C SER A 110 10.13 -8.78 -7.01
N LEU A 111 10.70 -8.29 -5.91
CA LEU A 111 10.84 -6.87 -5.58
C LEU A 111 12.11 -6.23 -6.17
N ASP A 112 13.04 -7.01 -6.72
CA ASP A 112 14.36 -6.52 -7.13
C ASP A 112 14.25 -5.39 -8.15
N ALA A 113 13.29 -5.49 -9.07
CA ALA A 113 13.05 -4.50 -10.11
C ALA A 113 12.68 -3.09 -9.56
N PHE A 114 12.14 -2.99 -8.34
CA PHE A 114 11.87 -1.69 -7.69
C PHE A 114 13.15 -0.97 -7.26
N PHE A 115 14.26 -1.69 -7.10
CA PHE A 115 15.59 -1.15 -6.80
C PHE A 115 16.43 -0.93 -8.05
N GLU A 116 16.03 -1.47 -9.20
CA GLU A 116 16.74 -1.31 -10.47
C GLU A 116 16.19 -0.17 -11.33
N ALA A 117 14.91 0.16 -11.15
CA ALA A 117 14.24 1.23 -11.87
C ALA A 117 14.66 2.62 -11.34
N GLY A 118 14.85 3.57 -12.26
CA GLY A 118 15.21 4.96 -11.94
C GLY A 118 16.63 5.13 -11.37
N GLY A 119 16.92 6.32 -10.88
CA GLY A 119 18.16 6.68 -10.20
C GLY A 119 18.06 6.64 -8.67
N PRO A 120 19.19 6.74 -7.95
CA PRO A 120 19.21 6.79 -6.49
C PRO A 120 18.44 7.98 -5.93
N ASP A 121 18.47 9.14 -6.60
CA ASP A 121 17.83 10.38 -6.14
C ASP A 121 16.33 10.50 -6.47
N ASP A 122 15.77 9.55 -7.22
CA ASP A 122 14.40 9.60 -7.72
C ASP A 122 13.39 9.27 -6.62
N VAL A 123 12.27 10.01 -6.63
CA VAL A 123 11.05 9.64 -5.92
C VAL A 123 10.16 8.84 -6.87
N MET A 124 10.20 7.52 -6.75
CA MET A 124 9.41 6.61 -7.57
C MET A 124 8.15 6.15 -6.85
N ILE A 125 6.99 6.21 -7.50
CA ILE A 125 5.71 5.86 -6.89
C ILE A 125 4.88 4.92 -7.76
N ALA A 126 4.06 4.07 -7.14
CA ALA A 126 3.04 3.33 -7.86
C ALA A 126 2.00 4.29 -8.48
N ARG A 127 1.50 4.01 -9.69
CA ARG A 127 0.46 4.84 -10.30
C ARG A 127 -0.88 4.60 -9.61
N ASN A 128 -1.61 5.67 -9.28
CA ASN A 128 -2.99 5.58 -8.80
C ASN A 128 -3.92 5.16 -9.95
N GLN A 129 -4.60 4.05 -9.73
CA GLN A 129 -5.43 3.40 -10.75
C GLN A 129 -6.90 3.84 -10.70
N THR A 130 -7.31 4.54 -9.64
CA THR A 130 -8.70 4.97 -9.47
C THR A 130 -9.01 6.29 -10.16
N THR A 131 -7.99 7.09 -10.46
CA THR A 131 -8.09 8.38 -11.18
C THR A 131 -7.04 8.45 -12.29
N PRO A 132 -7.15 7.62 -13.34
CA PRO A 132 -6.08 7.40 -14.33
C PRO A 132 -5.69 8.67 -15.09
N PHE A 133 -6.61 9.62 -15.26
CA PHE A 133 -6.37 10.88 -15.97
C PHE A 133 -5.65 11.94 -15.12
N GLU A 134 -5.68 11.83 -13.79
CA GLU A 134 -5.04 12.80 -12.90
C GLU A 134 -3.52 12.59 -12.74
N ARG A 135 -2.95 11.54 -13.38
CA ARG A 135 -1.53 11.13 -13.27
C ARG A 135 -1.04 11.14 -11.82
N LEU A 136 -1.87 10.68 -10.89
CA LEU A 136 -1.53 10.65 -9.46
C LEU A 136 -0.75 9.40 -9.09
N GLY A 137 0.10 9.51 -8.09
CA GLY A 137 0.73 8.38 -7.43
C GLY A 137 -0.11 7.82 -6.28
N GLN A 138 0.22 6.60 -5.87
CA GLN A 138 -0.29 5.95 -4.68
C GLN A 138 0.87 5.61 -3.74
N THR A 139 0.84 6.19 -2.54
CA THR A 139 1.87 6.04 -1.48
C THR A 139 1.68 4.76 -0.66
N SER A 140 1.14 3.70 -1.28
CA SER A 140 1.15 2.34 -0.73
C SER A 140 2.42 1.59 -1.11
N LEU A 141 3.09 2.04 -2.17
CA LEU A 141 4.40 1.57 -2.58
C LEU A 141 5.12 2.74 -3.24
N PHE A 142 6.23 3.18 -2.63
CA PHE A 142 7.05 4.25 -3.19
C PHE A 142 8.51 4.15 -2.69
N ARG A 143 9.46 4.47 -3.57
CA ARG A 143 10.90 4.51 -3.30
C ARG A 143 11.36 5.95 -3.26
N PHE A 144 12.14 6.31 -2.26
CA PHE A 144 12.71 7.66 -2.14
C PHE A 144 14.03 7.62 -1.38
N PRO A 145 14.94 8.59 -1.58
CA PRO A 145 16.12 8.76 -0.74
C PRO A 145 15.71 9.30 0.62
N VAL A 146 16.27 8.77 1.70
CA VAL A 146 16.11 9.33 3.05
C VAL A 146 16.50 10.82 3.02
N GLY A 147 15.67 11.66 3.64
CA GLY A 147 15.84 13.12 3.67
C GLY A 147 15.36 13.89 2.43
N LYS A 148 15.11 13.22 1.29
CA LYS A 148 14.65 13.89 0.06
C LYS A 148 13.29 14.58 0.22
N LEU A 149 12.42 14.07 1.09
CA LEU A 149 11.05 14.54 1.24
C LEU A 149 10.88 15.62 2.32
N VAL A 150 11.96 16.12 2.93
CA VAL A 150 11.93 17.17 3.96
C VAL A 150 11.10 18.40 3.55
N PRO A 151 11.17 18.91 2.30
CA PRO A 151 10.34 20.05 1.90
C PRO A 151 8.83 19.78 1.99
N LEU A 152 8.38 18.52 1.92
CA LEU A 152 6.97 18.15 2.14
C LEU A 152 6.63 18.19 3.63
N LEU A 153 7.55 17.70 4.46
CA LEU A 153 7.42 17.73 5.91
C LEU A 153 7.29 19.16 6.42
N GLU A 154 8.15 20.07 5.95
CA GLU A 154 8.10 21.50 6.33
C GLU A 154 6.78 22.14 5.94
N LYS A 155 6.32 21.94 4.70
CA LYS A 155 5.01 22.41 4.24
C LYS A 155 3.86 21.83 5.06
N PHE A 156 3.95 20.55 5.42
CA PHE A 156 2.93 19.90 6.24
C PHE A 156 2.95 20.41 7.68
N ARG A 157 4.12 20.65 8.27
CA ARG A 157 4.28 21.20 9.63
C ARG A 157 3.74 22.62 9.75
N ALA A 158 3.92 23.44 8.72
CA ALA A 158 3.44 24.82 8.73
C ALA A 158 1.91 24.93 8.90
N ASP A 159 1.16 24.06 8.23
CA ASP A 159 -0.30 23.96 8.39
C ASP A 159 -0.82 22.57 7.98
N PRO A 160 -0.85 21.60 8.91
CA PRO A 160 -1.28 20.24 8.61
C PRO A 160 -2.72 20.19 8.10
N GLN A 161 -3.60 21.00 8.68
CA GLN A 161 -5.03 20.99 8.36
C GLN A 161 -5.28 21.57 6.96
N ALA A 162 -4.69 22.72 6.62
CA ALA A 162 -4.84 23.31 5.29
C ALA A 162 -4.25 22.42 4.20
N VAL A 163 -3.11 21.76 4.45
CA VAL A 163 -2.56 20.76 3.52
C VAL A 163 -3.56 19.62 3.33
N ALA A 164 -4.12 19.10 4.42
CA ALA A 164 -5.06 18.00 4.32
C ALA A 164 -6.37 18.39 3.62
N ASP A 165 -6.88 19.58 3.86
CA ASP A 165 -8.10 20.08 3.20
C ASP A 165 -7.87 20.32 1.70
N LYS A 166 -6.71 20.89 1.34
CA LYS A 166 -6.36 21.15 -0.06
C LYS A 166 -6.14 19.86 -0.86
N TYR A 167 -5.38 18.92 -0.33
CA TYR A 167 -4.97 17.72 -1.09
C TYR A 167 -5.87 16.51 -0.85
N GLN A 168 -6.62 16.49 0.26
CA GLN A 168 -7.53 15.43 0.73
C GLN A 168 -6.84 14.11 1.09
N PHE A 169 -5.86 13.69 0.29
CA PHE A 169 -5.05 12.48 0.46
C PHE A 169 -3.56 12.82 0.42
N GLU A 170 -2.77 12.18 1.29
CA GLU A 170 -1.33 12.36 1.38
C GLU A 170 -0.62 12.00 0.07
N GLN A 171 -1.12 11.00 -0.65
CA GLN A 171 -0.56 10.61 -1.95
C GLN A 171 -0.65 11.72 -3.01
N ARG A 172 -1.69 12.56 -2.96
CA ARG A 172 -1.84 13.74 -3.84
C ARG A 172 -0.85 14.83 -3.47
N PHE A 173 -0.63 15.01 -2.18
CA PHE A 173 0.36 15.95 -1.67
C PHE A 173 1.77 15.54 -2.10
N VAL A 174 2.14 14.28 -1.91
CA VAL A 174 3.44 13.74 -2.35
C VAL A 174 3.63 13.88 -3.85
N THR A 175 2.68 13.39 -4.66
CA THR A 175 2.76 13.47 -6.14
C THR A 175 3.02 14.89 -6.63
N ARG A 176 2.38 15.90 -6.02
CA ARG A 176 2.42 17.28 -6.48
C ARG A 176 3.58 18.11 -5.89
N ASN A 177 4.21 17.65 -4.82
CA ASN A 177 5.22 18.45 -4.10
C ASN A 177 6.58 17.77 -3.96
N ALA A 178 6.73 16.49 -4.31
CA ALA A 178 8.01 15.79 -4.28
C ALA A 178 9.11 16.61 -4.99
N PRO A 179 10.27 16.86 -4.34
CA PRO A 179 11.34 17.62 -4.97
C PRO A 179 11.88 16.90 -6.20
N GLY A 180 11.94 17.60 -7.34
CA GLY A 180 12.28 16.98 -8.63
C GLY A 180 11.11 16.25 -9.31
N GLY A 181 9.92 16.27 -8.71
CA GLY A 181 8.74 15.55 -9.20
C GLY A 181 8.75 14.07 -8.82
N VAL A 182 7.74 13.34 -9.29
CA VAL A 182 7.65 11.88 -9.13
C VAL A 182 7.79 11.17 -10.46
N THR A 183 8.46 10.03 -10.45
CA THR A 183 8.46 9.08 -11.56
C THR A 183 7.63 7.86 -11.18
N PHE A 184 7.11 7.14 -12.17
CA PHE A 184 6.21 6.01 -11.92
C PHE A 184 6.88 4.68 -12.20
N PHE A 185 6.69 3.72 -11.30
CA PHE A 185 6.94 2.33 -11.64
C PHE A 185 6.02 1.87 -12.79
N PRO A 186 6.42 0.88 -13.59
CA PRO A 186 5.54 0.27 -14.59
C PRO A 186 4.21 -0.14 -13.97
N ARG A 187 3.10 0.33 -14.58
CA ARG A 187 1.72 0.12 -14.08
C ARG A 187 1.34 -1.35 -13.89
N ARG A 188 2.04 -2.25 -14.60
CA ARG A 188 1.86 -3.70 -14.57
C ARG A 188 2.47 -4.36 -13.33
N TRP A 189 3.50 -3.75 -12.73
CA TRP A 189 4.14 -4.29 -11.52
C TRP A 189 3.28 -4.15 -10.28
N VAL A 190 2.52 -3.05 -10.18
CA VAL A 190 1.68 -2.76 -9.02
C VAL A 190 0.23 -2.68 -9.48
N LEU A 191 -0.58 -3.67 -9.11
CA LEU A 191 -1.97 -3.83 -9.56
C LEU A 191 -2.96 -3.58 -8.42
N HIS A 192 -4.19 -3.22 -8.75
CA HIS A 192 -5.26 -3.02 -7.77
C HIS A 192 -6.20 -4.22 -7.79
N PHE A 193 -6.41 -4.89 -6.66
CA PHE A 193 -7.20 -6.14 -6.61
C PHE A 193 -8.59 -6.03 -7.28
N LYS A 194 -9.41 -5.06 -6.85
CA LYS A 194 -10.78 -4.89 -7.39
C LYS A 194 -10.86 -4.45 -8.85
N GLN A 195 -9.79 -3.89 -9.42
CA GLN A 195 -9.76 -3.38 -10.79
C GLN A 195 -9.09 -4.36 -11.75
N ASP A 196 -8.00 -5.00 -11.32
CA ASP A 196 -7.12 -5.79 -12.19
C ASP A 196 -7.27 -7.31 -12.00
N CYS A 197 -7.57 -7.75 -10.77
CA CYS A 197 -7.72 -9.17 -10.44
C CYS A 197 -9.16 -9.66 -10.62
N ARG A 198 -10.13 -8.78 -10.32
CA ARG A 198 -11.55 -9.14 -10.30
C ARG A 198 -12.20 -9.08 -11.69
N TRP A 199 -13.02 -10.06 -11.99
CA TRP A 199 -13.85 -10.09 -13.19
C TRP A 199 -15.05 -9.11 -13.15
N PRO A 200 -15.52 -8.60 -14.30
CA PRO A 200 -16.80 -7.90 -14.37
C PRO A 200 -17.98 -8.89 -14.21
N ILE A 201 -19.18 -8.36 -14.04
CA ILE A 201 -20.40 -9.18 -14.16
C ILE A 201 -20.57 -9.64 -15.63
N PRO A 202 -21.08 -10.85 -15.88
CA PRO A 202 -21.48 -11.87 -14.90
C PRO A 202 -20.33 -12.81 -14.47
N LEU A 203 -19.14 -12.69 -15.06
CA LEU A 203 -18.02 -13.61 -14.83
C LEU A 203 -17.55 -13.70 -13.38
N ASN A 204 -17.70 -12.64 -12.59
CA ASN A 204 -17.36 -12.65 -11.16
C ASN A 204 -18.16 -13.65 -10.31
N TYR A 205 -19.26 -14.19 -10.82
CA TYR A 205 -20.05 -15.24 -10.18
C TYR A 205 -19.55 -16.66 -10.48
N PHE A 206 -18.75 -16.81 -11.52
CA PHE A 206 -18.30 -18.11 -12.03
C PHE A 206 -16.79 -18.31 -11.91
N LEU A 207 -16.02 -17.22 -11.97
CA LEU A 207 -14.57 -17.25 -11.98
C LEU A 207 -13.99 -16.50 -10.77
N PRO A 208 -13.08 -17.13 -10.00
CA PRO A 208 -12.39 -16.43 -8.93
C PRO A 208 -11.52 -15.30 -9.50
N PRO A 209 -11.22 -14.26 -8.70
CA PRO A 209 -10.27 -13.24 -9.09
C PRO A 209 -8.95 -13.87 -9.53
N ARG A 210 -8.41 -13.41 -10.66
CA ARG A 210 -7.15 -13.93 -11.22
C ARG A 210 -5.95 -13.17 -10.69
N LEU A 211 -4.79 -13.83 -10.69
CA LEU A 211 -3.50 -13.20 -10.50
C LEU A 211 -2.84 -12.97 -11.87
N PRO A 212 -2.67 -11.71 -12.34
CA PRO A 212 -1.94 -11.45 -13.57
C PRO A 212 -0.45 -11.80 -13.44
N SER A 213 0.12 -12.45 -14.46
CA SER A 213 1.48 -13.04 -14.41
C SER A 213 2.63 -12.03 -14.29
N ASP A 214 2.37 -10.79 -14.70
CA ASP A 214 3.30 -9.66 -14.65
C ASP A 214 3.26 -8.88 -13.32
N ALA A 215 2.31 -9.22 -12.45
CA ALA A 215 2.15 -8.55 -11.18
C ALA A 215 3.32 -8.87 -10.24
N ARG A 216 3.78 -7.84 -9.52
CA ARG A 216 4.76 -7.98 -8.44
C ARG A 216 4.12 -7.69 -7.09
N VAL A 217 3.22 -6.71 -7.04
CA VAL A 217 2.50 -6.28 -5.85
C VAL A 217 1.03 -6.03 -6.17
N ILE A 218 0.12 -6.52 -5.33
CA ILE A 218 -1.32 -6.28 -5.41
C ILE A 218 -1.75 -5.40 -4.22
N LEU A 219 -2.39 -4.28 -4.51
CA LEU A 219 -2.88 -3.31 -3.53
C LEU A 219 -4.32 -3.61 -3.11
N PHE A 220 -4.59 -3.44 -1.82
CA PHE A 220 -5.87 -3.74 -1.16
C PHE A 220 -6.50 -2.49 -0.49
N PRO A 221 -6.75 -1.39 -1.24
CA PRO A 221 -7.12 -0.10 -0.65
C PRO A 221 -8.58 -0.04 -0.17
N ARG A 222 -8.87 1.02 0.61
CA ARG A 222 -10.21 1.40 1.11
C ARG A 222 -10.81 0.35 2.06
N ASN A 223 -10.03 -0.07 3.05
CA ASN A 223 -10.42 -1.05 4.07
C ASN A 223 -10.92 -2.37 3.45
N PHE A 224 -10.20 -2.86 2.44
CA PHE A 224 -10.44 -4.16 1.84
C PHE A 224 -9.18 -4.98 2.04
N PHE A 225 -9.02 -5.60 3.20
CA PHE A 225 -7.84 -6.42 3.51
C PHE A 225 -7.75 -7.72 2.70
N PRO A 226 -6.53 -8.29 2.56
CA PRO A 226 -6.31 -9.59 1.91
C PRO A 226 -7.22 -10.71 2.43
N GLN A 227 -7.45 -10.79 3.74
CA GLN A 227 -8.35 -11.76 4.36
C GLN A 227 -9.76 -11.76 3.72
N HIS A 228 -10.31 -10.58 3.42
CA HIS A 228 -11.62 -10.51 2.78
C HIS A 228 -11.63 -11.15 1.38
N ALA A 229 -10.54 -11.02 0.62
CA ALA A 229 -10.44 -11.68 -0.69
C ALA A 229 -10.32 -13.20 -0.56
N ILE A 230 -9.56 -13.67 0.44
CA ILE A 230 -9.45 -15.09 0.77
C ILE A 230 -10.84 -15.65 1.04
N ASP A 231 -11.63 -14.97 1.88
CA ASP A 231 -12.96 -15.43 2.31
C ASP A 231 -14.08 -15.19 1.27
N GLY A 232 -13.79 -14.53 0.15
CA GLY A 232 -14.83 -14.12 -0.81
C GLY A 232 -15.75 -13.00 -0.32
N GLN A 233 -15.34 -12.25 0.71
CA GLN A 233 -16.09 -11.14 1.28
C GLN A 233 -15.78 -9.82 0.55
N PHE A 234 -16.78 -9.16 -0.04
CA PHE A 234 -16.54 -7.88 -0.72
C PHE A 234 -16.46 -6.66 0.24
N GLY A 235 -15.36 -6.56 1.00
CA GLY A 235 -15.05 -5.47 1.95
C GLY A 235 -15.68 -5.63 3.32
N LEU A 236 -15.30 -4.75 4.26
CA LEU A 236 -15.68 -4.85 5.69
C LEU A 236 -17.17 -5.09 5.95
N LYS A 237 -18.04 -4.41 5.19
CA LYS A 237 -19.49 -4.51 5.35
C LYS A 237 -20.13 -5.56 4.42
N GLY A 238 -19.32 -6.25 3.62
CA GLY A 238 -19.73 -7.34 2.76
C GLY A 238 -20.05 -8.58 3.59
N ARG A 239 -20.95 -9.42 3.09
CA ARG A 239 -21.28 -10.70 3.69
C ARG A 239 -20.77 -11.80 2.76
N VAL A 240 -20.16 -12.84 3.32
CA VAL A 240 -19.85 -14.06 2.57
C VAL A 240 -21.17 -14.73 2.20
N ALA A 241 -21.35 -14.99 0.91
CA ALA A 241 -22.58 -15.55 0.37
C ALA A 241 -22.24 -16.39 -0.87
N THR A 242 -23.07 -17.38 -1.15
CA THR A 242 -23.02 -18.10 -2.44
C THR A 242 -23.48 -17.19 -3.59
N PRO A 243 -23.18 -17.54 -4.86
CA PRO A 243 -23.63 -16.77 -6.03
C PRO A 243 -25.15 -16.51 -6.01
N LEU A 244 -25.94 -17.56 -5.78
CA LEU A 244 -27.41 -17.48 -5.79
C LEU A 244 -27.95 -16.62 -4.65
N GLU A 245 -27.41 -16.75 -3.44
CA GLU A 245 -27.81 -15.91 -2.30
C GLU A 245 -27.49 -14.45 -2.54
N HIS A 246 -26.33 -14.16 -3.13
CA HIS A 246 -25.96 -12.79 -3.46
C HIS A 246 -26.91 -12.23 -4.53
N ILE A 247 -27.16 -12.96 -5.62
CA ILE A 247 -28.08 -12.54 -6.69
C ILE A 247 -29.49 -12.29 -6.15
N ARG A 248 -30.04 -13.21 -5.32
CA ARG A 248 -31.34 -13.01 -4.67
C ARG A 248 -31.37 -11.74 -3.81
N GLY A 249 -30.24 -11.37 -3.19
CA GLY A 249 -30.11 -10.15 -2.42
C GLY A 249 -30.28 -8.85 -3.22
N VAL A 250 -30.31 -8.89 -4.56
CA VAL A 250 -30.69 -7.73 -5.39
C VAL A 250 -32.09 -7.22 -5.05
N PHE A 251 -33.02 -8.14 -4.77
CA PHE A 251 -34.41 -7.81 -4.50
C PHE A 251 -34.66 -7.38 -3.05
N ASP A 252 -33.63 -7.43 -2.20
CA ASP A 252 -33.67 -7.03 -0.79
C ASP A 252 -32.96 -5.67 -0.59
N PRO A 253 -33.72 -4.58 -0.35
CA PRO A 253 -33.14 -3.25 -0.14
C PRO A 253 -32.18 -3.18 1.05
N ALA A 254 -32.43 -3.95 2.12
CA ALA A 254 -31.59 -3.98 3.30
C ALA A 254 -30.23 -4.62 2.99
N ARG A 255 -30.21 -5.71 2.21
CA ARG A 255 -28.95 -6.32 1.70
C ARG A 255 -28.20 -5.39 0.77
N ARG A 256 -28.90 -4.64 -0.09
CA ARG A 256 -28.26 -3.66 -0.98
C ARG A 256 -27.66 -2.47 -0.24
N LYS A 257 -28.11 -2.17 1.00
CA LYS A 257 -27.67 -1.02 1.80
C LYS A 257 -27.78 0.28 1.00
N GLY A 258 -28.93 0.48 0.35
CA GLY A 258 -29.21 1.66 -0.48
C GLY A 258 -28.52 1.70 -1.86
N LYS A 259 -27.75 0.67 -2.25
CA LYS A 259 -27.08 0.63 -3.56
C LYS A 259 -28.06 0.26 -4.68
N ALA A 260 -27.85 0.83 -5.86
CA ALA A 260 -28.53 0.39 -7.08
C ALA A 260 -28.26 -1.11 -7.36
N PRO A 261 -29.22 -1.87 -7.94
CA PRO A 261 -29.08 -3.29 -8.27
C PRO A 261 -27.77 -3.65 -8.98
N LEU A 262 -27.44 -2.93 -10.04
CA LEU A 262 -26.22 -3.19 -10.83
C LEU A 262 -24.94 -2.96 -10.02
N ARG A 263 -24.92 -1.93 -9.18
CA ARG A 263 -23.78 -1.65 -8.30
C ARG A 263 -23.63 -2.74 -7.26
N TYR A 264 -24.73 -3.23 -6.70
CA TYR A 264 -24.73 -4.34 -5.75
C TYR A 264 -24.23 -5.63 -6.42
N LEU A 265 -24.74 -6.00 -7.61
CA LEU A 265 -24.30 -7.19 -8.35
C LEU A 265 -22.80 -7.18 -8.69
N ARG A 266 -22.23 -6.00 -8.93
CA ARG A 266 -20.79 -5.84 -9.13
C ARG A 266 -19.99 -6.08 -7.84
N GLN A 267 -20.57 -6.02 -6.65
CA GLN A 267 -19.87 -6.14 -5.37
C GLN A 267 -19.83 -7.58 -4.84
N TYR A 268 -19.49 -8.52 -5.73
CA TYR A 268 -19.32 -9.92 -5.42
C TYR A 268 -17.97 -10.41 -5.95
N ILE A 269 -17.32 -11.29 -5.19
CA ILE A 269 -16.13 -12.05 -5.56
C ILE A 269 -16.28 -13.47 -5.02
N LEU A 270 -15.75 -14.45 -5.73
CA LEU A 270 -15.53 -15.77 -5.17
C LEU A 270 -14.30 -15.76 -4.23
N PRO A 271 -14.17 -16.72 -3.31
CA PRO A 271 -12.95 -16.96 -2.55
C PRO A 271 -11.72 -16.97 -3.45
N THR A 272 -10.62 -16.38 -2.96
CA THR A 272 -9.41 -16.16 -3.76
C THR A 272 -8.20 -16.85 -3.12
N PRO A 273 -8.02 -18.17 -3.34
CA PRO A 273 -6.99 -18.97 -2.64
C PRO A 273 -5.57 -18.47 -2.85
N TRP A 274 -5.22 -18.00 -4.06
CA TRP A 274 -3.87 -17.51 -4.32
C TRP A 274 -3.47 -16.32 -3.43
N VAL A 275 -4.43 -15.55 -2.92
CA VAL A 275 -4.12 -14.48 -1.95
C VAL A 275 -3.57 -15.09 -0.66
N ALA A 276 -4.08 -16.24 -0.20
CA ALA A 276 -3.58 -16.94 0.97
C ALA A 276 -2.20 -17.55 0.74
N ASP A 277 -1.95 -18.08 -0.47
CA ASP A 277 -0.66 -18.66 -0.84
C ASP A 277 0.50 -17.65 -0.74
N HIS A 278 0.18 -16.38 -1.05
CA HIS A 278 1.13 -15.27 -1.02
C HIS A 278 1.11 -14.48 0.29
N TRP A 279 -0.07 -14.20 0.89
CA TRP A 279 -0.22 -13.41 2.11
C TRP A 279 -0.09 -14.25 3.37
N ARG A 280 1.11 -14.82 3.53
CA ARG A 280 1.46 -15.70 4.63
C ARG A 280 2.86 -15.42 5.14
N GLU A 281 3.04 -15.85 6.38
CA GLU A 281 4.34 -16.00 7.01
C GLU A 281 5.11 -17.19 6.41
#